data_AF-A0A2T6M4J3-F1
#
_entry.id   AF-A0A2T6M4J3-F1
#
_cell.length_a   1.000
_cell.length_b   1.000
_cell.length_c   1.000
_cell.angle_alpha   90.00
_cell.angle_beta   90.00
_cell.angle_gamma   90.00
#
_symmetry.space_group_name_H-M   'P 1'
#
loop_
_entity.id
_entity.type
_entity.pdbx_description
1 polymer ?
#
loop_
_entity_poly.entity_id
_entity_poly.type
_entity_poly.pdbx_seq_one_letter_code
_entity_poly.pdbx_strand_id
1 'polypeptide(L)'
;MDKSSTEDGLPWGESPIDLAQEHDATLQDGWRWAWGVLISSSLALVLFNSHAIANWADQLPPNDFTAPIVMAADAWHDKAGQLGLNTVVDAVERWADAARGEAPPAAGRD
;
A
#
# COMPACT_ATOMS: atom_id res chain seq x y z
N MET A 1 -51.79 -32.20 -29.42
CA MET A 1 -51.40 -30.81 -29.16
C MET A 1 -49.93 -30.77 -28.84
N ASP A 2 -49.22 -29.96 -29.62
CA ASP A 2 -47.78 -29.69 -29.58
C ASP A 2 -47.46 -28.64 -28.50
N LYS A 3 -46.23 -28.73 -27.98
CA LYS A 3 -45.43 -27.78 -27.18
C LYS A 3 -46.13 -26.63 -26.42
N SER A 4 -45.91 -26.63 -25.12
CA SER A 4 -45.20 -25.51 -24.49
C SER A 4 -44.40 -26.07 -23.32
N SER A 5 -43.13 -26.38 -23.59
CA SER A 5 -42.13 -26.62 -22.58
C SER A 5 -42.16 -25.42 -21.63
N THR A 6 -42.69 -25.62 -20.42
CA THR A 6 -42.36 -24.74 -19.31
C THR A 6 -40.87 -24.88 -19.17
N GLU A 7 -40.16 -23.85 -19.61
CA GLU A 7 -38.75 -23.64 -19.36
C GLU A 7 -38.62 -23.47 -17.84
N ASP A 8 -38.66 -24.59 -17.13
CA ASP A 8 -38.09 -24.71 -15.80
C ASP A 8 -36.62 -24.36 -16.00
N GLY A 9 -36.32 -23.07 -15.79
CA GLY A 9 -34.94 -22.60 -15.70
C GLY A 9 -34.18 -23.57 -14.82
N LEU A 10 -32.99 -23.96 -15.28
CA LEU A 10 -32.11 -24.90 -14.58
C LEU A 10 -32.14 -24.59 -13.07
N PRO A 11 -32.08 -25.58 -12.15
CA PRO A 11 -32.14 -25.33 -10.69
C PRO A 11 -30.97 -24.47 -10.16
N TRP A 12 -30.03 -24.12 -11.03
CA TRP A 12 -28.94 -23.17 -10.82
C TRP A 12 -29.23 -21.82 -11.51
N GLY A 13 -30.52 -21.52 -11.73
CA GLY A 13 -31.05 -20.40 -12.52
C GLY A 13 -30.94 -19.03 -11.85
N GLU A 14 -30.32 -18.96 -10.68
CA GLU A 14 -29.72 -17.74 -10.17
C GLU A 14 -28.21 -17.95 -10.26
N SER A 15 -27.63 -17.44 -11.35
CA SER A 15 -26.18 -17.32 -11.42
C SER A 15 -25.74 -16.47 -10.23
N PRO A 16 -24.71 -16.86 -9.44
CA PRO A 16 -24.18 -16.04 -8.34
C PRO A 16 -23.63 -14.66 -8.78
N ILE A 17 -23.73 -14.37 -10.08
CA ILE A 17 -23.31 -13.14 -10.77
C ILE A 17 -24.51 -12.20 -11.03
N ASP A 18 -25.73 -12.57 -10.66
CA ASP A 18 -26.81 -11.59 -10.49
C ASP A 18 -26.55 -10.80 -9.19
N LEU A 19 -25.48 -10.01 -9.21
CA LEU A 19 -25.36 -8.88 -8.31
C LEU A 19 -26.59 -8.03 -8.61
N ALA A 20 -27.54 -8.04 -7.67
CA ALA A 20 -28.62 -7.07 -7.66
C ALA A 20 -27.98 -5.75 -8.05
N GLN A 21 -28.53 -5.08 -9.06
CA GLN A 21 -28.07 -3.77 -9.51
C GLN A 21 -28.31 -2.79 -8.36
N GLU A 22 -27.46 -2.87 -7.35
CA GLU A 22 -27.47 -2.08 -6.14
C GLU A 22 -27.22 -0.67 -6.62
N HIS A 23 -28.25 0.15 -6.42
CA HIS A 23 -28.27 1.54 -6.79
C HIS A 23 -27.10 2.27 -6.10
N ASP A 24 -26.00 2.42 -6.84
CA ASP A 24 -24.84 3.34 -6.82
C ASP A 24 -24.23 3.89 -5.50
N ALA A 25 -24.95 3.96 -4.38
CA ALA A 25 -24.45 4.53 -3.13
C ALA A 25 -23.37 3.65 -2.48
N THR A 26 -23.55 2.32 -2.47
CA THR A 26 -22.58 1.37 -1.90
C THR A 26 -21.29 1.33 -2.70
N LEU A 27 -21.36 1.47 -4.02
CA LEU A 27 -20.20 1.59 -4.91
C LEU A 27 -19.46 2.92 -4.73
N GLN A 28 -20.18 4.04 -4.60
CA GLN A 28 -19.56 5.34 -4.32
C GLN A 28 -18.84 5.36 -2.97
N ASP A 29 -19.43 4.76 -1.94
CA ASP A 29 -18.79 4.62 -0.62
C ASP A 29 -17.56 3.71 -0.69
N GLY A 30 -17.62 2.62 -1.45
CA GLY A 30 -16.47 1.74 -1.71
C GLY A 30 -15.32 2.45 -2.41
N TRP A 31 -15.60 3.26 -3.43
CA TRP A 31 -14.59 4.06 -4.13
C TRP A 31 -13.94 5.11 -3.23
N ARG A 32 -14.73 5.83 -2.43
CA ARG A 32 -14.21 6.81 -1.47
C ARG A 32 -13.33 6.15 -0.41
N TRP A 33 -13.74 5.00 0.09
CA TRP A 33 -12.94 4.21 1.02
C TRP A 33 -11.62 3.76 0.37
N ALA A 34 -11.66 3.20 -0.84
CA ALA A 34 -10.46 2.75 -1.54
C ALA A 34 -9.48 3.90 -1.80
N TRP A 35 -9.97 5.06 -2.24
CA TRP A 35 -9.15 6.27 -2.36
C TRP A 35 -8.59 6.74 -1.01
N GLY A 36 -9.38 6.66 0.06
CA GLY A 36 -8.91 6.96 1.41
C GLY A 36 -7.75 6.05 1.84
N VAL A 37 -7.85 4.75 1.58
CA VAL A 37 -6.77 3.79 1.83
C VAL A 37 -5.56 4.12 0.97
N LEU A 38 -5.73 4.30 -0.34
CA LEU A 38 -4.62 4.59 -1.25
C LEU A 38 -3.87 5.87 -0.86
N ILE A 39 -4.58 6.96 -0.57
CA ILE A 39 -3.97 8.23 -0.17
C ILE A 39 -3.26 8.09 1.17
N SER A 40 -3.91 7.48 2.17
CA SER A 40 -3.30 7.32 3.49
C SER A 40 -2.08 6.41 3.47
N SER A 41 -2.13 5.29 2.74
CA SER A 41 -0.98 4.40 2.52
C SER A 41 0.13 5.10 1.75
N SER A 42 -0.19 5.87 0.71
CA SER A 42 0.80 6.63 -0.05
C SER A 42 1.50 7.66 0.83
N LEU A 43 0.75 8.38 1.67
CA LEU A 43 1.30 9.35 2.60
C LEU A 43 2.21 8.67 3.63
N ALA A 44 1.77 7.54 4.19
CA ALA A 44 2.58 6.76 5.12
C ALA A 44 3.90 6.30 4.47
N LEU A 45 3.85 5.81 3.23
CA LEU A 45 5.05 5.43 2.48
C LEU A 45 5.98 6.63 2.26
N VAL A 46 5.48 7.80 1.86
CA VAL A 46 6.32 8.98 1.68
C VAL A 46 6.96 9.41 3.00
N LEU A 47 6.20 9.39 4.10
CA LEU A 47 6.66 9.83 5.42
C LEU A 47 7.68 8.89 6.06
N PHE A 48 7.42 7.59 6.01
CA PHE A 48 8.17 6.59 6.75
C PHE A 48 9.14 5.79 5.89
N ASN A 49 9.15 5.99 4.57
CA ASN A 49 10.02 5.28 3.64
C ASN A 49 11.04 6.21 2.96
N SER A 50 11.49 7.24 3.67
CA SER A 50 12.42 8.24 3.14
C SER A 50 13.74 7.61 2.66
N HIS A 51 14.23 6.58 3.35
CA HIS A 51 15.48 5.90 3.01
C HIS A 51 15.38 5.12 1.70
N ALA A 52 14.29 4.37 1.46
CA ALA A 52 14.15 3.68 0.18
C ALA A 52 13.88 4.64 -0.98
N ILE A 53 13.24 5.78 -0.73
CA ILE A 53 13.05 6.83 -1.74
C ILE A 53 14.39 7.40 -2.18
N ALA A 54 15.28 7.76 -1.24
CA ALA A 54 16.63 8.24 -1.56
C ALA A 54 17.44 7.17 -2.32
N ASN A 55 17.50 5.95 -1.78
CA ASN A 55 18.23 4.84 -2.42
C ASN A 55 17.70 4.48 -3.82
N TRP A 56 16.38 4.59 -4.05
CA TRP A 56 15.81 4.42 -5.38
C TRP A 56 16.22 5.57 -6.31
N ALA A 57 16.17 6.81 -5.83
CA ALA A 57 16.52 7.98 -6.63
C ALA A 57 17.99 7.94 -7.06
N ASP A 58 18.90 7.53 -6.17
CA ASP A 58 20.33 7.38 -6.46
C ASP A 58 20.64 6.37 -7.57
N GLN A 59 19.73 5.44 -7.86
CA GLN A 59 19.87 4.47 -8.94
C GLN A 59 19.46 5.02 -10.32
N LEU A 60 18.89 6.23 -10.38
CA LEU A 60 18.47 6.84 -11.63
C LEU A 60 19.70 7.28 -12.46
N PRO A 61 19.69 7.10 -13.79
CA PRO A 61 20.80 7.56 -14.64
C PRO A 61 21.00 9.07 -14.51
N PRO A 62 22.22 9.59 -14.36
CA PRO A 62 22.45 11.02 -14.19
C PRO A 62 22.13 11.77 -15.50
N ASN A 63 21.10 12.62 -15.46
CA ASN A 63 20.73 13.54 -16.52
C ASN A 63 19.93 14.72 -15.95
N ASP A 64 19.64 15.73 -16.78
CA ASP A 64 18.97 16.97 -16.36
C ASP A 64 17.55 16.74 -15.79
N PHE A 65 16.90 15.63 -16.11
CA PHE A 65 15.57 15.29 -15.58
C PHE A 65 15.65 14.55 -14.24
N THR A 66 16.65 13.70 -14.04
CA THR A 66 16.79 12.88 -12.83
C THR A 66 17.52 13.63 -11.71
N ALA A 67 18.45 14.51 -12.03
CA ALA A 67 19.17 15.34 -11.06
C ALA A 67 18.24 16.06 -10.04
N PRO A 68 17.15 16.75 -10.45
CA PRO A 68 16.24 17.36 -9.48
C PRO A 68 15.46 16.34 -8.65
N ILE A 69 15.22 15.12 -9.17
CA ILE A 69 14.54 14.05 -8.43
C ILE A 69 15.44 13.54 -7.31
N VAL A 70 16.72 13.28 -7.62
CA VAL A 70 17.72 12.84 -6.63
C VAL A 70 17.87 13.90 -5.53
N MET A 71 18.08 15.16 -5.92
CA MET A 71 18.19 16.25 -4.94
C MET A 71 16.96 16.40 -4.05
N ALA A 72 15.76 16.21 -4.59
CA ALA A 72 14.53 16.27 -3.82
C ALA A 72 14.39 15.07 -2.86
N ALA A 73 14.79 13.88 -3.28
CA ALA A 73 14.78 12.67 -2.46
C ALA A 73 15.78 12.77 -1.29
N ASP A 74 16.99 13.26 -1.54
CA ASP A 74 18.00 13.50 -0.51
C ASP A 74 17.54 14.56 0.49
N ALA A 75 17.08 15.72 0.00
CA ALA A 75 16.58 16.79 0.84
C ALA A 75 15.37 16.33 1.68
N TRP A 76 14.53 15.45 1.12
CA TRP A 76 13.44 14.85 1.86
C TRP A 76 13.94 13.90 2.94
N HIS A 77 14.91 13.02 2.64
CA HIS A 77 15.50 12.10 3.61
C HIS A 77 16.10 12.84 4.81
N ASP A 78 16.88 13.89 4.56
CA ASP A 78 17.45 14.74 5.60
C ASP A 78 16.35 15.38 6.46
N LYS A 79 15.30 15.91 5.84
CA LYS A 79 14.19 16.54 6.55
C LYS A 79 13.37 15.54 7.35
N ALA A 80 13.13 14.34 6.82
CA ALA A 80 12.46 13.26 7.54
C ALA A 80 13.26 12.84 8.79
N GLY A 81 14.60 12.78 8.66
CA GLY A 81 15.50 12.59 9.79
C GLY A 81 15.37 13.69 10.85
N GLN A 82 15.38 14.96 10.44
CA GLN A 82 15.20 16.11 11.34
C GLN A 82 13.84 16.14 12.05
N LEU A 83 12.78 15.70 11.36
CA LEU A 83 11.44 15.58 11.93
C LEU A 83 11.30 14.39 12.90
N GLY A 84 12.34 13.55 13.04
CA GLY A 84 12.32 12.36 13.89
C GLY A 84 11.46 11.23 13.34
N LEU A 85 11.08 11.28 12.06
CA LEU A 85 10.28 10.22 11.42
C LEU A 85 11.07 8.91 11.35
N ASN A 86 12.40 8.98 11.17
CA ASN A 86 13.27 7.80 11.24
C ASN A 86 13.19 7.11 12.60
N THR A 87 13.10 7.87 13.71
CA THR A 87 12.93 7.31 15.06
C THR A 87 11.62 6.54 15.23
N VAL A 88 10.55 6.96 14.54
CA VAL A 88 9.26 6.27 14.53
C VAL A 88 9.38 4.95 13.77
N VAL A 89 10.08 4.95 12.62
CA VAL A 89 10.37 3.74 11.84
C VAL A 89 11.19 2.75 12.68
N ASP A 90 12.27 3.20 13.31
CA ASP A 90 13.12 2.36 14.17
C ASP A 90 12.33 1.76 15.36
N ALA A 91 11.33 2.48 15.88
CA ALA A 91 10.47 1.96 16.93
C ALA A 91 9.52 0.86 16.42
N VAL A 92 8.98 1.03 15.21
CA VAL A 92 8.12 0.04 14.56
C VAL A 92 8.92 -1.21 14.17
N GLU A 93 10.13 -1.04 13.63
CA GLU A 93 11.03 -2.15 13.30
C GLU A 93 11.39 -2.94 14.55
N ARG A 94 11.83 -2.28 15.62
CA ARG A 94 12.12 -2.94 16.91
C ARG A 94 10.91 -3.67 17.47
N TRP A 95 9.71 -3.09 17.36
CA TRP A 95 8.49 -3.77 17.78
C TRP A 95 8.19 -4.99 16.91
N ALA A 96 8.35 -4.87 15.59
CA ALA A 96 8.11 -5.95 14.64
C ALA A 96 9.10 -7.11 14.85
N ASP A 97 10.37 -6.83 15.08
CA ASP A 97 11.40 -7.85 15.33
C ASP A 97 11.18 -8.55 16.67
N ALA A 98 10.79 -7.78 17.71
CA ALA A 98 10.37 -8.34 18.99
C ALA A 98 9.12 -9.24 18.84
N ALA A 99 8.16 -8.87 17.98
CA ALA A 99 6.98 -9.67 17.70
C ALA A 99 7.27 -10.91 16.85
N ARG A 100 8.29 -10.86 15.99
CA ARG A 100 8.79 -12.00 15.19
C ARG A 100 9.67 -12.95 16.02
N GLY A 101 10.14 -12.52 17.19
CA GLY A 101 10.96 -13.31 18.10
C GLY A 101 12.44 -13.38 17.71
N GLU A 102 12.93 -12.44 16.91
CA GLU A 102 14.36 -12.36 16.56
C GLU A 102 15.16 -11.89 17.80
N ALA A 103 16.00 -12.78 18.34
CA ALA A 103 16.86 -12.46 19.47
C ALA A 103 17.91 -11.42 19.05
N PRO A 104 18.29 -10.45 19.93
CA PRO A 104 19.29 -9.44 19.61
C PRO A 104 20.60 -10.10 19.18
N PRO A 105 21.37 -9.49 18.23
CA PRO A 105 22.63 -10.05 17.78
C PRO A 105 23.52 -10.28 18.99
N ALA A 106 24.00 -11.53 19.13
CA ALA A 106 24.85 -11.92 20.24
C ALA A 106 26.02 -10.95 20.31
N ALA A 107 26.09 -10.18 21.40
CA ALA A 107 27.24 -9.36 21.71
C ALA A 107 28.45 -10.30 21.78
N GLY A 108 29.27 -10.28 20.74
CA GLY A 108 30.59 -10.89 20.74
C GLY A 108 31.36 -10.31 21.91
N ARG A 109 31.63 -11.15 22.90
CA ARG A 109 32.60 -10.87 23.95
C ARG A 109 33.94 -11.30 23.40
N ASP A 110 34.76 -10.32 23.06
CA ASP A 110 36.21 -10.46 22.97
C ASP A 110 36.79 -10.13 24.36
#